data_AF-A0A8S2YU30-F1
#
_entry.id   AF-A0A8S2YU30-F1
#
_cell.length_a   1.000
_cell.length_b   1.000
_cell.length_c   1.000
_cell.angle_alpha   90.00
_cell.angle_beta   90.00
_cell.angle_gamma   90.00
#
_symmetry.space_group_name_H-M   'P 1'
#
loop_
_entity.id
_entity.type
_entity.pdbx_description
1 polymer ?
#
loop_
_entity_poly.entity_id
_entity_poly.type
_entity_poly.pdbx_seq_one_letter_code
_entity_poly.pdbx_strand_id
1 'polypeptide(L)'
;PSQATVFPKGAIHFEQNIGCKPVKFVAAFNHEDPGVLTIANSFFGQFPDDIVQASLGGELSAEEFEQLKSAIPANVALGVEECLIR
;
A
#
# COMPACT_ATOMS: atom_id res chain seq x y z
N PRO A 1 -22.16 -3.47 -13.46
CA PRO A 1 -22.31 -4.57 -12.47
C PRO A 1 -21.21 -5.61 -12.71
N SER A 2 -20.45 -5.93 -11.65
CA SER A 2 -19.24 -6.77 -11.67
C SER A 2 -18.18 -6.33 -12.70
N GLN A 3 -17.19 -5.57 -12.24
CA GLN A 3 -16.00 -5.25 -13.01
C GLN A 3 -14.87 -6.18 -12.58
N ALA A 4 -14.01 -6.56 -13.51
CA ALA A 4 -12.82 -7.35 -13.25
C ALA A 4 -11.63 -6.70 -13.96
N THR A 5 -10.48 -6.73 -13.31
CA THR A 5 -9.21 -6.26 -13.85
C THR A 5 -8.16 -7.33 -13.54
N VAL A 6 -7.28 -7.59 -14.49
CA VAL A 6 -6.21 -8.57 -14.34
C VAL A 6 -4.91 -7.83 -14.07
N PHE A 7 -4.27 -8.14 -12.95
CA PHE A 7 -2.94 -7.64 -12.62
C PHE A 7 -1.92 -8.77 -12.80
N PRO A 8 -0.94 -8.63 -13.72
CA PRO A 8 0.15 -9.59 -13.84
C PRO A 8 0.95 -9.69 -12.54
N LYS A 9 1.51 -10.87 -12.24
CA LYS A 9 2.37 -11.08 -11.07
C LYS A 9 3.52 -10.07 -11.07
N GLY A 10 3.74 -9.40 -9.93
CA GLY A 10 4.77 -8.38 -9.76
C GLY A 10 4.41 -7.00 -10.28
N ALA A 11 3.23 -6.82 -10.90
CA ALA A 11 2.75 -5.50 -11.30
C ALA A 11 2.34 -4.67 -10.06
N ILE A 12 2.82 -3.43 -10.01
CA ILE A 12 2.30 -2.43 -9.09
C ILE A 12 0.91 -2.01 -9.59
N HIS A 13 -0.08 -2.08 -8.72
CA HIS A 13 -1.45 -1.64 -8.99
C HIS A 13 -2.01 -0.88 -7.78
N PHE A 14 -3.12 -0.19 -8.02
CA PHE A 14 -3.83 0.59 -7.02
C PHE A 14 -5.32 0.31 -7.16
N GLU A 15 -5.98 0.17 -6.02
CA GLU A 15 -7.41 -0.11 -5.94
C GLU A 15 -8.05 0.76 -4.87
N GLN A 16 -9.14 1.43 -5.21
CA GLN A 16 -9.86 2.30 -4.29
C GLN A 16 -11.36 2.30 -4.57
N ASN A 17 -12.15 2.32 -3.49
CA ASN A 17 -13.59 2.52 -3.56
C ASN A 17 -13.93 4.03 -3.59
N ILE A 18 -14.03 4.59 -4.80
CA ILE A 18 -14.38 6.01 -5.00
C ILE A 18 -15.88 6.33 -4.76
N GLY A 19 -16.72 5.30 -4.64
CA GLY A 19 -18.17 5.45 -4.50
C GLY A 19 -18.64 5.77 -3.07
N CYS A 20 -17.73 5.73 -2.09
CA CYS A 20 -17.97 5.96 -0.65
C CYS A 20 -19.18 5.20 -0.06
N LYS A 21 -19.57 4.09 -0.67
CA LYS A 21 -20.59 3.16 -0.17
C LYS A 21 -19.95 1.80 0.06
N PRO A 22 -20.43 0.98 1.01
CA PRO A 22 -19.89 -0.36 1.18
C PRO A 22 -19.92 -1.14 -0.13
N VAL A 23 -18.77 -1.66 -0.55
CA VAL A 23 -18.60 -2.54 -1.71
C VAL A 23 -17.91 -3.82 -1.28
N LYS A 24 -18.12 -4.90 -2.02
CA LYS A 24 -17.38 -6.15 -1.83
C LYS A 24 -16.27 -6.23 -2.86
N PHE A 25 -15.04 -6.38 -2.38
CA PHE A 25 -13.87 -6.67 -3.20
C PHE A 25 -13.53 -8.17 -3.07
N VAL A 26 -13.11 -8.77 -4.18
CA VAL A 26 -12.67 -10.17 -4.24
C VAL A 26 -11.40 -10.23 -5.07
N ALA A 27 -10.31 -10.68 -4.46
CA ALA A 27 -9.07 -11.03 -5.16
C ALA A 27 -8.98 -12.55 -5.32
N ALA A 28 -8.54 -13.00 -6.51
CA ALA A 28 -8.24 -14.39 -6.79
C ALA A 28 -6.82 -14.49 -7.35
N PHE A 29 -6.10 -15.53 -6.94
CA PHE A 29 -4.73 -15.76 -7.33
C PHE A 29 -4.59 -17.15 -7.97
N ASN A 30 -3.64 -17.30 -8.89
CA ASN A 30 -3.37 -18.55 -9.59
C ASN A 30 -2.34 -19.45 -8.86
N HIS A 31 -2.16 -19.25 -7.55
CA HIS A 31 -1.23 -19.99 -6.71
C HIS A 31 -1.80 -20.15 -5.29
N GLU A 32 -1.51 -21.27 -4.63
CA GLU A 32 -2.00 -21.56 -3.28
C GLU A 32 -1.36 -20.67 -2.21
N ASP A 33 -0.12 -20.24 -2.45
CA ASP A 33 0.61 -19.27 -1.64
C ASP A 33 1.02 -18.06 -2.50
N PRO A 34 0.10 -17.13 -2.79
CA PRO A 34 0.35 -16.08 -3.76
C PRO A 34 1.32 -15.00 -3.26
N GLY A 35 1.54 -14.93 -1.95
CA GLY A 35 2.19 -13.79 -1.29
C GLY A 35 1.44 -12.48 -1.50
N VAL A 36 1.74 -11.48 -0.68
CA VAL A 36 1.29 -10.10 -0.89
C VAL A 36 2.39 -9.15 -0.45
N LEU A 37 2.64 -8.12 -1.25
CA LEU A 37 3.59 -7.07 -0.92
C LEU A 37 2.86 -5.73 -0.94
N THR A 38 2.87 -5.06 0.20
CA THR A 38 2.30 -3.72 0.37
C THR A 38 3.45 -2.72 0.31
N ILE A 39 3.46 -1.87 -0.72
CA ILE A 39 4.68 -1.13 -1.13
C ILE A 39 5.25 -0.30 0.03
N ALA A 40 4.45 0.58 0.63
CA ALA A 40 4.93 1.48 1.67
C ALA A 40 5.41 0.73 2.92
N ASN A 41 4.60 -0.21 3.43
CA ASN A 41 4.96 -0.99 4.61
C ASN A 41 6.23 -1.83 4.38
N SER A 42 6.35 -2.46 3.21
CA SER A 42 7.52 -3.28 2.88
C SER A 42 8.77 -2.43 2.66
N PHE A 43 8.64 -1.33 1.91
CA PHE A 43 9.77 -0.48 1.58
C PHE A 43 10.32 0.28 2.79
N PHE A 44 9.45 0.90 3.60
CA PHE A 44 9.87 1.70 4.75
C PHE A 44 9.98 0.92 6.06
N GLY A 45 9.36 -0.26 6.16
CA GLY A 45 9.27 -1.03 7.41
C GLY A 45 10.12 -2.31 7.46
N GLN A 46 10.52 -2.88 6.32
CA GLN A 46 11.24 -4.17 6.30
C GLN A 46 12.70 -4.06 5.86
N PHE A 47 13.09 -2.96 5.20
CA PHE A 47 14.49 -2.71 4.84
C PHE A 47 15.20 -1.87 5.90
N PRO A 48 16.54 -2.00 6.02
CA PRO A 48 17.34 -1.10 6.85
C PRO A 48 17.18 0.36 6.42
N ASP A 49 17.06 1.25 7.41
CA ASP A 49 16.79 2.68 7.19
C ASP A 49 17.85 3.36 6.31
N ASP A 50 19.13 3.00 6.47
CA ASP A 50 20.25 3.52 5.68
C ASP A 50 20.15 3.16 4.19
N ILE A 51 19.69 1.93 3.88
CA ILE A 51 19.46 1.47 2.51
C ILE A 51 18.29 2.23 1.88
N VAL A 52 17.20 2.40 2.62
CA VAL A 52 16.04 3.15 2.14
C VAL A 52 16.41 4.61 1.90
N GLN A 53 17.10 5.26 2.85
CA GLN A 53 17.55 6.64 2.69
C GLN A 53 18.49 6.81 1.49
N ALA A 54 19.44 5.89 1.30
CA ALA A 54 20.33 5.92 0.14
C ALA A 54 19.56 5.82 -1.19
N SER A 55 18.51 4.99 -1.24
CA SER A 55 17.65 4.86 -2.43
C SER A 55 16.78 6.09 -2.71
N LEU A 56 16.52 6.91 -1.69
CA LEU A 56 15.77 8.16 -1.77
C LEU A 56 16.67 9.40 -1.98
N GLY A 57 17.97 9.21 -2.17
CA GLY A 57 18.93 10.32 -2.38
C GLY A 57 19.44 10.99 -1.10
N GLY A 58 19.10 10.46 0.09
CA GLY A 58 19.65 10.92 1.37
C GLY A 58 19.11 12.26 1.88
N GLU A 59 17.97 12.73 1.36
CA GLU A 59 17.43 14.06 1.68
C GLU A 59 16.56 14.09 2.96
N LEU A 60 16.03 12.95 3.40
CA LEU A 60 15.19 12.87 4.60
C LEU A 60 16.05 12.85 5.86
N SER A 61 15.73 13.72 6.82
CA SER A 61 16.27 13.62 8.17
C SER A 61 15.78 12.34 8.86
N ALA A 62 16.52 11.89 9.88
CA ALA A 62 16.11 10.74 10.69
C ALA A 62 14.72 10.95 11.33
N GLU A 63 14.40 12.18 11.73
CA GLU A 63 13.09 12.50 12.31
C GLU A 63 11.96 12.39 11.28
N GLU A 64 12.13 12.97 10.08
CA GLU A 64 11.15 12.85 9.00
C GLU A 64 10.92 11.40 8.58
N PHE A 65 11.98 10.61 8.56
CA PHE A 65 11.92 9.19 8.20
C PHE A 65 11.12 8.38 9.23
N GLU A 66 11.35 8.61 10.52
CA GLU A 66 10.60 7.95 11.59
C GLU A 66 9.14 8.41 11.64
N GLN A 67 8.87 9.70 11.44
CA GLN A 67 7.51 10.22 11.30
C GLN A 67 6.77 9.55 10.14
N LEU A 68 7.40 9.43 8.97
CA LEU A 68 6.84 8.74 7.82
C LEU A 68 6.51 7.29 8.12
N LYS A 69 7.44 6.54 8.73
CA LYS A 69 7.21 5.13 9.12
C LYS A 69 6.02 4.98 10.06
N SER A 70 5.89 5.88 11.04
CA SER A 70 4.78 5.87 12.00
C SER A 70 3.41 6.17 11.37
N ALA A 71 3.40 6.91 10.25
CA ALA A 71 2.18 7.26 9.53
C ALA A 71 1.71 6.16 8.55
N ILE A 72 2.58 5.20 8.20
CA ILE A 72 2.22 4.12 7.27
C ILE A 72 1.32 3.12 8.00
N PRO A 73 0.09 2.90 7.51
CA PRO A 73 -0.83 1.99 8.16
C PRO A 73 -0.41 0.53 7.97
N ALA A 74 -0.68 -0.30 8.98
CA ALA A 74 -0.50 -1.75 8.89
C ALA A 74 -1.49 -2.40 7.90
N ASN A 75 -2.61 -1.74 7.60
CA ASN A 75 -3.66 -2.24 6.73
C ASN A 75 -3.82 -1.35 5.48
N VAL A 76 -3.87 -1.99 4.31
CA VAL A 76 -4.07 -1.33 3.00
C VAL A 76 -5.45 -0.71 2.81
N ALA A 77 -6.44 -1.13 3.61
CA ALA A 77 -7.83 -0.71 3.45
C ALA A 77 -8.21 0.58 4.20
N LEU A 78 -7.24 1.32 4.78
CA LEU A 78 -7.53 2.54 5.55
C LEU A 78 -7.80 3.78 4.69
N GLY A 79 -7.69 3.68 3.36
CA GLY A 79 -7.99 4.79 2.44
C GLY A 79 -9.48 5.05 2.24
N VAL A 80 -10.21 5.48 3.27
CA VAL A 80 -11.65 5.84 3.16
C VAL A 80 -12.11 6.94 4.13
N GLU A 81 -11.29 7.53 5.00
CA GLU A 81 -11.80 8.55 5.93
C GLU A 81 -12.31 9.80 5.21
N GLU A 82 -11.59 10.29 4.21
CA GLU A 82 -12.00 11.46 3.40
C GLU A 82 -13.32 11.22 2.63
N CYS A 83 -13.63 9.96 2.30
CA CYS A 83 -14.86 9.56 1.63
C CYS A 83 -16.10 9.57 2.56
N LEU A 84 -15.89 9.39 3.87
CA LEU A 84 -16.96 9.37 4.88
C LEU A 84 -17.33 10.77 5.40
N ILE A 85 -16.47 11.76 5.15
CA ILE A 85 -16.66 13.15 5.57
C ILE A 85 -17.42 13.98 4.50
N ARG A 86 -17.58 13.45 3.27
CA ARG A 86 -18.29 14.11 2.16
C ARG A 86 -19.81 13.96 2.21
#